data_AF-A0A970XZA1-F1
#
_entry.id   AF-A0A970XZA1-F1
#
_cell.length_a   1.000
_cell.length_b   1.000
_cell.length_c   1.000
_cell.angle_alpha   90.00
_cell.angle_beta   90.00
_cell.angle_gamma   90.00
#
_symmetry.space_group_name_H-M   'P 1'
#
loop_
_entity.id
_entity.type
_entity.pdbx_description
1 polymer ?
#
loop_
_entity_poly.entity_id
_entity_poly.type
_entity_poly.pdbx_seq_one_letter_code
_entity_poly.pdbx_strand_id
1 'polypeptide(L)'
;MDSSGTTKKASTPVIPANRQLRANRFARIGRQTSFIKAVLFGAVLIWLAFGGFSAKITAYLGLPSIQAAMVYALLLIIVYGILSIPFDFYKGFLLARRYGLSVQGFGGWLAGYLQSALLVSTLVIGIVVTAFWSISILPEMWWLLVWAVLMVVSLVLNLLLPGIIIPRFYRTRPLDDEDLWQRFYALLKKAGVSLKGIYVIEFSSKQTTANAALVGIGGGKRILLSDTLLDDYSVEEIEAVI
;
A
#
# COMPACT_ATOMS: atom_id res chain seq x y z
N MET A 1 -26.45 -25.94 -45.37
CA MET A 1 -26.96 -25.08 -44.28
C MET A 1 -27.44 -25.99 -43.17
N ASP A 2 -26.61 -26.22 -42.15
CA ASP A 2 -27.01 -26.05 -40.75
C ASP A 2 -25.76 -26.34 -39.88
N SER A 3 -25.10 -25.29 -39.39
CA SER A 3 -23.97 -25.37 -38.48
C SER A 3 -24.41 -24.81 -37.14
N SER A 4 -25.16 -25.61 -36.37
CA SER A 4 -25.54 -25.28 -35.00
C SER A 4 -24.35 -25.52 -34.07
N GLY A 5 -23.40 -24.58 -34.10
CA GLY A 5 -22.32 -24.50 -33.12
C GLY A 5 -22.91 -24.21 -31.74
N THR A 6 -23.06 -25.25 -30.93
CA THR A 6 -23.43 -25.12 -29.52
C THR A 6 -22.30 -24.40 -28.79
N THR A 7 -22.47 -23.10 -28.58
CA THR A 7 -21.67 -22.31 -27.65
C THR A 7 -21.88 -22.88 -26.25
N LYS A 8 -20.88 -23.63 -25.76
CA LYS A 8 -20.82 -24.11 -24.38
C LYS A 8 -20.86 -22.85 -23.48
N LYS A 9 -22.02 -22.57 -22.91
CA LYS A 9 -22.22 -21.46 -21.97
C LYS A 9 -21.24 -21.68 -20.81
N ALA A 10 -20.26 -20.80 -20.64
CA ALA A 10 -19.29 -20.89 -19.55
C ALA A 10 -20.07 -20.99 -18.23
N SER A 11 -19.92 -22.11 -17.53
CA SER A 11 -20.55 -22.34 -16.24
C SER A 11 -20.07 -21.25 -15.28
N THR A 12 -21.00 -20.52 -14.67
CA THR A 12 -20.66 -19.50 -13.66
C THR A 12 -19.79 -20.17 -12.59
N PRO A 13 -18.60 -19.65 -12.28
CA PRO A 13 -17.74 -20.24 -11.26
C PRO A 13 -18.47 -20.22 -9.91
N VAL A 14 -18.84 -21.39 -9.41
CA VAL A 14 -19.54 -21.54 -8.14
C VAL A 14 -18.48 -21.55 -7.03
N ILE A 15 -18.35 -20.43 -6.34
CA ILE A 15 -17.48 -20.35 -5.16
C ILE A 15 -18.08 -21.24 -4.05
N PRO A 16 -17.31 -22.18 -3.47
CA PRO A 16 -17.79 -23.01 -2.37
C PRO A 16 -18.33 -22.17 -1.20
N ALA A 17 -19.51 -22.52 -0.68
CA ALA A 17 -20.18 -21.75 0.37
C ALA A 17 -19.32 -21.58 1.63
N ASN A 18 -18.53 -22.59 1.99
CA ASN A 18 -17.57 -22.53 3.10
C ASN A 18 -16.48 -21.47 2.88
N ARG A 19 -15.94 -21.35 1.66
CA ARG A 19 -14.93 -20.34 1.28
C ARG A 19 -15.52 -18.95 1.35
N GLN A 20 -16.75 -18.77 0.86
CA GLN A 20 -17.46 -17.49 0.94
C GLN A 20 -17.71 -17.05 2.39
N LEU A 21 -18.18 -17.97 3.24
CA LEU A 21 -18.40 -17.68 4.66
C LEU A 21 -17.10 -17.32 5.38
N ARG A 22 -16.00 -18.03 5.10
CA ARG A 22 -14.69 -17.76 5.68
C ARG A 22 -14.18 -16.37 5.25
N ALA A 23 -14.28 -16.03 3.97
CA ALA A 23 -13.93 -14.71 3.44
C ALA A 23 -14.78 -13.58 4.08
N ASN A 24 -16.10 -13.79 4.20
CA ASN A 24 -17.00 -12.83 4.83
C ASN A 24 -16.66 -12.58 6.31
N ARG A 25 -16.30 -13.63 7.06
CA ARG A 25 -15.88 -13.51 8.47
C ARG A 25 -14.56 -12.75 8.59
N PHE A 26 -13.56 -13.09 7.77
CA PHE A 26 -12.29 -12.36 7.71
C PHE A 26 -12.52 -10.87 7.44
N ALA A 27 -13.29 -10.55 6.40
CA ALA A 27 -13.57 -9.17 6.01
C ALA A 27 -14.37 -8.41 7.08
N ARG A 28 -15.34 -9.06 7.74
CA ARG A 28 -16.10 -8.46 8.84
C ARG A 28 -15.21 -8.09 10.03
N ILE A 29 -14.39 -9.04 10.51
CA ILE A 29 -13.46 -8.80 11.62
C ILE A 29 -12.48 -7.70 11.25
N GLY A 30 -11.89 -7.76 10.05
CA GLY A 30 -10.96 -6.75 9.56
C GLY A 30 -11.58 -5.34 9.49
N ARG A 31 -12.85 -5.21 9.09
CA ARG A 31 -13.58 -3.94 9.08
C ARG A 31 -13.87 -3.43 10.49
N GLN A 32 -14.33 -4.29 11.39
CA GLN A 32 -14.60 -3.92 12.79
C GLN A 32 -13.34 -3.41 13.48
N THR A 33 -12.21 -4.12 13.34
CA THR A 33 -10.91 -3.69 13.87
C THR A 33 -10.51 -2.32 13.33
N SER A 34 -10.64 -2.09 12.02
CA SER A 34 -10.32 -0.80 11.40
C SER A 34 -11.26 0.32 11.86
N PHE A 35 -12.54 0.03 12.04
CA PHE A 35 -13.52 1.00 12.53
C PHE A 35 -13.23 1.41 13.97
N ILE A 36 -12.97 0.44 14.86
CA ILE A 36 -12.61 0.72 16.27
C ILE A 36 -11.33 1.57 16.34
N LYS A 37 -10.30 1.21 15.55
CA LYS A 37 -9.07 2.00 15.44
C LYS A 37 -9.37 3.45 15.01
N ALA A 38 -10.21 3.64 14.00
CA ALA A 38 -10.57 4.96 13.50
C ALA A 38 -11.36 5.79 14.53
N VAL A 39 -12.33 5.19 15.22
CA VAL A 39 -13.10 5.86 16.28
C VAL A 39 -12.20 6.25 17.45
N LEU A 40 -11.33 5.35 17.90
CA LEU A 40 -10.37 5.61 18.98
C LEU A 40 -9.45 6.77 18.62
N PHE A 41 -8.87 6.73 17.42
CA PHE A 41 -7.97 7.80 16.97
C PHE A 41 -8.72 9.13 16.77
N GLY A 42 -9.93 9.10 16.21
CA GLY A 42 -10.80 10.27 16.08
C GLY A 42 -11.12 10.89 17.44
N ALA A 43 -11.42 10.08 18.46
CA ALA A 43 -11.64 10.56 19.83
C ALA A 43 -10.39 11.23 20.41
N VAL A 44 -9.19 10.67 20.18
CA VAL A 44 -7.92 11.30 20.58
C VAL A 44 -7.72 12.63 19.87
N LEU A 45 -7.99 12.73 18.56
CA LEU A 45 -7.88 13.98 17.83
C LEU A 45 -8.86 15.04 18.32
N ILE A 46 -10.11 14.67 18.58
CA ILE A 46 -11.12 15.57 19.17
C ILE A 46 -10.64 16.04 20.55
N TRP A 47 -10.17 15.13 21.40
CA TRP A 47 -9.65 15.49 22.71
C TRP A 47 -8.43 16.43 22.62
N LEU A 48 -7.51 16.20 21.68
CA LEU A 48 -6.36 17.08 21.47
C LEU A 48 -6.76 18.46 20.93
N ALA A 49 -7.74 18.52 20.02
CA ALA A 49 -8.21 19.76 19.40
C ALA A 49 -8.99 20.63 20.40
N PHE A 50 -9.86 20.04 21.21
CA PHE A 50 -10.76 20.77 22.12
C PHE A 50 -10.31 20.78 23.58
N GLY A 51 -9.36 19.93 23.97
CA GLY A 51 -8.87 19.81 25.36
C GLY A 51 -7.81 20.84 25.76
N GLY A 52 -7.40 21.72 24.85
CA GLY A 52 -6.39 22.77 25.10
C GLY A 52 -4.97 22.25 25.33
N PHE A 53 -4.73 20.94 25.14
CA PHE A 53 -3.43 20.31 25.34
C PHE A 53 -2.38 20.82 24.35
N SER A 54 -2.78 21.08 23.11
CA SER A 54 -1.92 21.68 22.08
C SER A 54 -1.37 23.04 22.51
N ALA A 55 -2.24 23.94 22.98
CA ALA A 55 -1.85 25.26 23.47
C ALA A 55 -0.93 25.18 24.70
N LYS A 56 -1.17 24.23 25.61
CA LYS A 56 -0.31 24.00 26.78
C LYS A 56 1.11 23.55 26.39
N ILE A 57 1.25 22.65 25.41
CA ILE A 57 2.56 22.20 24.93
C ILE A 57 3.32 23.37 24.31
N THR A 58 2.68 24.15 23.43
CA THR A 58 3.32 25.30 22.78
C THR A 58 3.76 26.34 23.79
N ALA A 59 2.91 26.65 24.78
CA ALA A 59 3.22 27.60 25.85
C ALA A 59 4.37 27.12 26.76
N TYR A 60 4.40 25.82 27.09
CA TYR A 60 5.46 25.25 27.94
C TYR A 60 6.83 25.23 27.24
N LEU A 61 6.86 24.90 25.95
CA LEU A 61 8.11 24.75 25.20
C LEU A 61 8.69 26.09 24.70
N GLY A 62 7.87 27.15 24.61
CA GLY A 62 8.32 28.47 24.15
C GLY A 62 8.91 28.50 22.74
N LEU A 63 8.54 27.52 21.90
CA LEU A 63 9.14 27.32 20.59
C LEU A 63 8.53 28.24 19.52
N PRO A 64 9.35 28.76 18.57
CA PRO A 64 8.89 29.29 17.29
C PRO A 64 7.89 28.37 16.57
N SER A 65 7.00 28.97 15.77
CA SER A 65 5.85 28.30 15.14
C SER A 65 6.21 27.02 14.38
N ILE A 66 7.30 27.03 13.60
CA ILE A 66 7.75 25.87 12.82
C ILE A 66 8.22 24.73 13.74
N GLN A 67 9.01 25.03 14.77
CA GLN A 67 9.54 24.03 15.70
C GLN A 67 8.43 23.45 16.58
N ALA A 68 7.49 24.28 17.02
CA ALA A 68 6.30 23.83 17.73
C ALA A 68 5.45 22.88 16.87
N ALA A 69 5.27 23.19 15.58
CA ALA A 69 4.55 22.33 14.64
C ALA A 69 5.26 20.99 14.41
N MET A 70 6.59 20.98 14.31
CA MET A 70 7.39 19.75 14.21
C MET A 70 7.23 18.86 15.45
N VAL A 71 7.34 19.43 16.64
CA VAL A 71 7.17 18.69 17.90
C VAL A 71 5.75 18.12 18.00
N TYR A 72 4.75 18.92 17.63
CA TYR A 72 3.35 18.46 17.64
C TYR A 72 3.11 17.34 16.62
N ALA A 73 3.64 17.46 15.40
CA ALA A 73 3.55 16.41 14.38
C ALA A 73 4.24 15.12 14.85
N LEU A 74 5.44 15.22 15.44
CA LEU A 74 6.14 14.07 15.99
C LEU A 74 5.34 13.41 17.12
N LEU A 75 4.77 14.20 18.03
CA LEU A 75 3.92 13.70 19.11
C LEU A 75 2.68 12.98 18.55
N LEU A 76 2.01 13.55 17.55
CA LEU A 76 0.87 12.90 16.89
C LEU A 76 1.26 11.60 16.21
N ILE A 77 2.41 11.55 15.53
CA ILE A 77 2.93 10.33 14.90
C ILE A 77 3.20 9.25 15.95
N ILE A 78 3.82 9.61 17.09
CA ILE A 78 4.10 8.67 18.18
C ILE A 78 2.81 8.15 18.79
N VAL A 79 1.87 9.04 19.11
CA VAL A 79 0.56 8.67 19.68
C VAL A 79 -0.21 7.77 18.72
N TYR A 80 -0.29 8.16 17.44
CA TYR A 80 -0.92 7.34 16.41
C TYR A 80 -0.24 5.98 16.28
N GLY A 81 1.09 5.93 16.27
CA GLY A 81 1.87 4.71 16.18
C GLY A 81 1.56 3.75 17.34
N ILE A 82 1.64 4.24 18.58
CA ILE A 82 1.35 3.45 19.78
C ILE A 82 -0.09 2.92 19.75
N LEU A 83 -1.06 3.76 19.40
CA LEU A 83 -2.46 3.33 19.27
C LEU A 83 -2.65 2.34 18.12
N SER A 84 -1.90 2.48 17.03
CA SER A 84 -2.08 1.70 15.81
C SER A 84 -1.46 0.30 15.88
N ILE A 85 -0.29 0.17 16.51
CA ILE A 85 0.45 -1.10 16.64
C ILE A 85 -0.43 -2.29 17.03
N PRO A 86 -1.28 -2.26 18.10
CA PRO A 86 -2.07 -3.42 18.47
C PRO A 86 -3.08 -3.84 17.40
N PHE A 87 -3.71 -2.88 16.72
CA PHE A 87 -4.67 -3.17 15.65
C PHE A 87 -3.99 -3.68 14.38
N ASP A 88 -2.85 -3.08 14.02
CA ASP A 88 -2.07 -3.47 12.85
C ASP A 88 -1.44 -4.85 13.05
N PHE A 89 -0.99 -5.16 14.27
CA PHE A 89 -0.53 -6.48 14.66
C PHE A 89 -1.66 -7.51 14.61
N TYR A 90 -2.81 -7.20 15.21
CA TYR A 90 -3.94 -8.12 15.19
C TYR A 90 -4.43 -8.41 13.77
N LYS A 91 -4.66 -7.38 12.96
CA LYS A 91 -5.20 -7.54 11.59
C LYS A 91 -4.16 -8.06 10.61
N GLY A 92 -2.95 -7.48 10.63
CA GLY A 92 -1.90 -7.75 9.65
C GLY A 92 -1.11 -9.03 9.92
N PHE A 93 -0.97 -9.44 11.19
CA PHE A 93 -0.21 -10.64 11.56
C PHE A 93 -1.13 -11.77 12.05
N LEU A 94 -1.81 -11.60 13.19
CA LEU A 94 -2.56 -12.68 13.83
C LEU A 94 -3.74 -13.16 12.98
N LEU A 95 -4.57 -12.23 12.52
CA LEU A 95 -5.76 -12.54 11.72
C LEU A 95 -5.37 -13.09 10.35
N ALA A 96 -4.38 -12.49 9.68
CA ALA A 96 -3.87 -12.99 8.40
C ALA A 96 -3.36 -14.44 8.51
N ARG A 97 -2.55 -14.74 9.53
CA ARG A 97 -2.08 -16.12 9.81
C ARG A 97 -3.22 -17.08 10.12
N ARG A 98 -4.20 -16.69 10.95
CA ARG A 98 -5.36 -17.52 11.28
C ARG A 98 -6.18 -17.94 10.06
N TYR A 99 -6.22 -17.07 9.04
CA TYR A 99 -6.91 -17.35 7.79
C TYR A 99 -6.01 -17.96 6.71
N GLY A 100 -4.74 -18.22 7.02
CA GLY A 100 -3.78 -18.81 6.10
C GLY A 100 -3.32 -17.86 4.99
N LEU A 101 -3.50 -16.53 5.16
CA LEU A 101 -3.14 -15.51 4.18
C LEU A 101 -1.69 -15.03 4.31
N SER A 102 -1.03 -15.38 5.41
CA SER A 102 0.36 -15.01 5.67
C SER A 102 1.12 -16.15 6.33
N VAL A 103 2.34 -16.37 5.86
CA VAL A 103 3.34 -17.27 6.45
C VAL A 103 4.47 -16.52 7.12
N GLN A 104 4.51 -15.18 6.99
CA GLN A 104 5.54 -14.30 7.52
C GLN A 104 5.71 -14.44 9.04
N GLY A 105 6.93 -14.65 9.54
CA GLY A 105 7.26 -14.68 10.97
C GLY A 105 7.14 -13.32 11.67
N PHE A 106 7.07 -13.31 13.01
CA PHE A 106 6.90 -12.08 13.80
C PHE A 106 8.01 -11.06 13.53
N GLY A 107 9.28 -11.50 13.53
CA GLY A 107 10.42 -10.61 13.27
C GLY A 107 10.36 -9.97 11.89
N GLY A 108 9.95 -10.74 10.87
CA GLY A 108 9.75 -10.22 9.51
C GLY A 108 8.60 -9.20 9.45
N TRP A 109 7.49 -9.46 10.16
CA TRP A 109 6.37 -8.53 10.25
C TRP A 109 6.79 -7.23 10.94
N LEU A 110 7.48 -7.31 12.07
CA LEU A 110 7.93 -6.15 12.85
C LEU A 110 8.94 -5.31 12.07
N ALA A 111 9.92 -5.94 11.41
CA ALA A 111 10.90 -5.23 10.58
C ALA A 111 10.21 -4.50 9.41
N GLY A 112 9.27 -5.17 8.72
CA GLY A 112 8.48 -4.55 7.66
C GLY A 112 7.64 -3.38 8.18
N TYR A 113 7.00 -3.56 9.33
CA TYR A 113 6.20 -2.52 9.98
C TYR A 113 7.04 -1.29 10.32
N LEU A 114 8.19 -1.46 10.96
CA LEU A 114 9.08 -0.36 11.34
C LEU A 114 9.65 0.35 10.12
N GLN A 115 10.03 -0.37 9.07
CA GLN A 115 10.51 0.22 7.82
C GLN A 115 9.43 1.08 7.15
N SER A 116 8.19 0.58 7.10
CA SER A 116 7.05 1.34 6.57
C SER A 116 6.70 2.54 7.45
N ALA A 117 6.70 2.37 8.77
CA ALA A 117 6.42 3.45 9.72
C ALA A 117 7.46 4.58 9.62
N LEU A 118 8.74 4.24 9.50
CA LEU A 118 9.81 5.22 9.30
C LEU A 118 9.63 5.99 8.00
N LEU A 119 9.37 5.29 6.89
CA LEU A 119 9.16 5.92 5.59
C LEU A 119 7.99 6.91 5.63
N VAL A 120 6.83 6.48 6.14
CA VAL A 120 5.62 7.32 6.22
C VAL A 120 5.84 8.50 7.17
N SER A 121 6.44 8.28 8.33
CA SER A 121 6.68 9.34 9.31
C SER A 121 7.62 10.41 8.76
N THR A 122 8.68 10.02 8.06
CA THR A 122 9.60 10.96 7.40
C THR A 122 8.88 11.81 6.37
N LEU A 123 8.01 11.21 5.55
CA LEU A 123 7.23 11.95 4.55
C LEU A 123 6.26 12.93 5.23
N VAL A 124 5.54 12.50 6.27
CA VAL A 124 4.59 13.35 7.00
C VAL A 124 5.30 14.54 7.66
N ILE A 125 6.42 14.30 8.36
CA ILE A 125 7.21 15.38 8.97
C ILE A 125 7.71 16.35 7.91
N GLY A 126 8.24 15.85 6.79
CA GLY A 126 8.69 16.67 5.68
C GLY A 126 7.57 17.58 5.16
N ILE A 127 6.38 17.04 4.94
CA ILE A 127 5.21 17.81 4.49
C ILE A 127 4.82 18.89 5.51
N VAL A 128 4.79 18.57 6.81
CA VAL A 128 4.47 19.54 7.86
C VAL A 128 5.50 20.67 7.88
N VAL A 129 6.79 20.35 7.83
CA VAL A 129 7.86 21.36 7.78
C VAL A 129 7.71 22.24 6.55
N THR A 130 7.53 21.64 5.37
CA THR A 130 7.31 22.39 4.13
C THR A 130 6.09 23.29 4.25
N ALA A 131 4.98 22.84 4.81
CA ALA A 131 3.77 23.64 4.95
C ALA A 131 4.00 24.87 5.84
N PHE A 132 4.57 24.69 7.03
CA PHE A 132 4.82 25.81 7.95
C PHE A 132 5.89 26.77 7.42
N TRP A 133 6.92 26.25 6.77
CA TRP A 133 7.91 27.08 6.08
C TRP A 133 7.27 27.87 4.93
N SER A 134 6.42 27.25 4.11
CA SER A 134 5.70 27.91 3.02
C SER A 134 4.82 29.05 3.52
N ILE A 135 4.12 28.83 4.64
CA ILE A 135 3.29 29.85 5.29
C ILE A 135 4.14 31.05 5.74
N SER A 136 5.38 30.83 6.20
CA SER A 136 6.26 31.94 6.63
C SER A 136 6.80 32.81 5.49
N ILE A 137 6.88 32.29 4.26
CA ILE A 137 7.44 33.02 3.11
C ILE A 137 6.39 33.49 2.10
N LEU A 138 5.31 32.74 1.93
CA LEU A 138 4.23 33.00 0.96
C LEU A 138 2.87 32.72 1.61
N PRO A 139 2.39 33.53 2.58
CA PRO A 139 1.19 33.23 3.36
C PRO A 139 -0.10 33.06 2.56
N GLU A 140 -0.22 33.70 1.39
CA GLU A 140 -1.43 33.60 0.55
C GLU A 140 -1.37 32.42 -0.44
N MET A 141 -0.15 32.00 -0.82
CA MET A 141 0.10 30.99 -1.84
C MET A 141 0.84 29.75 -1.30
N TRP A 142 0.94 29.60 0.02
CA TRP A 142 1.69 28.52 0.67
C TRP A 142 1.27 27.13 0.17
N TRP A 143 -0.03 26.97 -0.11
CA TRP A 143 -0.62 25.73 -0.59
C TRP A 143 -0.11 25.34 -1.98
N LEU A 144 0.24 26.31 -2.84
CA LEU A 144 0.85 26.04 -4.16
C LEU A 144 2.26 25.47 -4.00
N LEU A 145 3.04 26.00 -3.06
CA LEU A 145 4.38 25.48 -2.79
C LEU A 145 4.30 24.06 -2.22
N VAL A 146 3.43 23.83 -1.24
CA VAL A 146 3.18 22.48 -0.68
C VAL A 146 2.71 21.52 -1.75
N TRP A 147 1.77 21.94 -2.60
CA TRP A 147 1.28 21.13 -3.72
C TRP A 147 2.40 20.79 -4.71
N ALA A 148 3.22 21.76 -5.11
CA ALA A 148 4.35 21.54 -6.01
C ALA A 148 5.36 20.55 -5.41
N VAL A 149 5.69 20.68 -4.13
CA VAL A 149 6.55 19.73 -3.41
C VAL A 149 5.92 18.34 -3.37
N LEU A 150 4.63 18.22 -3.04
CA LEU A 150 3.91 16.95 -3.04
C LEU A 150 3.89 16.29 -4.43
N MET A 151 3.72 17.06 -5.50
CA MET A 151 3.79 16.56 -6.87
C MET A 151 5.18 16.00 -7.20
N VAL A 152 6.24 16.74 -6.86
CA VAL A 152 7.63 16.30 -7.05
C VAL A 152 7.90 15.03 -6.25
N VAL A 153 7.54 15.00 -4.96
CA VAL A 153 7.71 13.83 -4.09
C VAL A 153 6.93 12.63 -4.65
N SER A 154 5.70 12.82 -5.10
CA SER A 154 4.88 11.75 -5.69
C SER A 154 5.50 11.21 -6.98
N LEU A 155 6.03 12.07 -7.84
CA LEU A 155 6.72 11.67 -9.07
C LEU A 155 7.99 10.87 -8.74
N VAL A 156 8.80 11.36 -7.81
CA VAL A 156 10.00 10.68 -7.34
C VAL A 156 9.65 9.32 -6.75
N LEU A 157 8.66 9.23 -5.86
CA LEU A 157 8.23 7.96 -5.28
C LEU A 157 7.77 6.99 -6.37
N ASN A 158 6.98 7.42 -7.36
CA ASN A 158 6.56 6.56 -8.47
C ASN A 158 7.73 6.06 -9.33
N LEU A 159 8.77 6.89 -9.51
CA LEU A 159 9.98 6.50 -10.24
C LEU A 159 10.83 5.50 -9.45
N LEU A 160 10.98 5.71 -8.14
CA LEU A 160 11.76 4.86 -7.25
C LEU A 160 11.01 3.56 -6.87
N LEU A 161 9.68 3.56 -6.92
CA LEU A 161 8.82 2.45 -6.49
C LEU A 161 9.23 1.10 -7.11
N PRO A 162 9.24 0.93 -8.45
CA PRO A 162 9.56 -0.35 -9.08
C PRO A 162 11.01 -0.80 -8.90
N GLY A 163 11.95 0.14 -8.80
CA GLY A 163 13.38 -0.16 -8.85
C GLY A 163 14.08 -0.23 -7.50
N ILE A 164 13.58 0.47 -6.50
CA ILE A 164 14.27 0.66 -5.21
C ILE A 164 13.35 0.29 -4.05
N ILE A 165 12.12 0.81 -4.02
CA ILE A 165 11.23 0.60 -2.87
C ILE A 165 10.79 -0.87 -2.82
N ILE A 166 10.23 -1.40 -3.92
CA ILE A 166 9.72 -2.78 -3.96
C ILE A 166 10.83 -3.81 -3.68
N PRO A 167 12.01 -3.76 -4.31
CA PRO A 167 13.11 -4.69 -4.02
C PRO A 167 13.61 -4.68 -2.57
N ARG A 168 13.38 -3.58 -1.83
CA ARG A 168 13.72 -3.49 -0.41
C ARG A 168 12.77 -4.28 0.49
N PHE A 169 11.55 -4.55 0.02
CA PHE A 169 10.55 -5.35 0.75
C PHE A 169 10.46 -6.78 0.23
N TYR A 170 10.70 -7.03 -1.05
CA TYR A 170 10.54 -8.34 -1.68
C TYR A 170 11.69 -8.63 -2.63
N ARG A 171 12.06 -9.89 -2.78
CA ARG A 171 12.96 -10.28 -3.86
C ARG A 171 12.20 -10.19 -5.18
N THR A 172 12.89 -9.68 -6.20
CA THR A 172 12.35 -9.51 -7.54
C THR A 172 13.33 -10.07 -8.56
N ARG A 173 12.83 -10.81 -9.54
CA ARG A 173 13.61 -11.34 -10.67
C ARG A 173 12.86 -11.09 -11.99
N PRO A 174 13.54 -11.05 -13.16
CA PRO A 174 12.85 -11.06 -14.44
C PRO A 174 11.94 -12.30 -14.59
N LEU A 175 10.92 -12.22 -15.43
CA LEU A 175 10.14 -13.39 -15.81
C LEU A 175 10.98 -14.27 -16.75
N ASP A 176 11.23 -15.52 -16.33
CA ASP A 176 12.09 -16.46 -17.07
C ASP A 176 11.34 -17.25 -18.15
N ASP A 177 10.00 -17.35 -18.06
CA ASP A 177 9.16 -18.05 -19.03
C ASP A 177 9.00 -17.21 -20.31
N GLU A 178 9.68 -17.60 -21.38
CA GLU A 178 9.69 -16.90 -22.66
C GLU A 178 8.31 -16.90 -23.34
N ASP A 179 7.55 -17.99 -23.26
CA ASP A 179 6.25 -18.12 -23.91
C ASP A 179 5.23 -17.18 -23.24
N LEU A 180 5.17 -17.19 -21.90
CA LEU A 180 4.36 -16.25 -21.12
C LEU A 180 4.78 -14.80 -21.39
N TRP A 181 6.09 -14.53 -21.44
CA TRP A 181 6.61 -13.20 -21.73
C TRP A 181 6.12 -12.69 -23.09
N GLN A 182 6.22 -13.51 -24.14
CA GLN A 182 5.79 -13.14 -25.50
C GLN A 182 4.28 -12.91 -25.57
N ARG A 183 3.48 -13.74 -24.90
CA ARG A 183 2.02 -13.58 -24.83
C ARG A 183 1.64 -12.23 -24.20
N PHE A 184 2.20 -11.91 -23.04
CA PHE A 184 1.93 -10.64 -22.36
C PHE A 184 2.45 -9.45 -23.16
N TYR A 185 3.64 -9.55 -23.74
CA TYR A 185 4.19 -8.50 -24.59
C TYR A 185 3.28 -8.21 -25.80
N ALA A 186 2.72 -9.24 -26.44
CA ALA A 186 1.80 -9.09 -27.55
C ALA A 186 0.49 -8.38 -27.14
N LEU A 187 -0.08 -8.72 -25.98
CA LEU A 187 -1.27 -8.06 -25.45
C LEU A 187 -1.03 -6.58 -25.17
N LEU A 188 0.08 -6.27 -24.51
CA LEU A 188 0.43 -4.92 -24.10
C LEU A 188 0.76 -4.05 -25.32
N LYS A 189 1.39 -4.63 -26.33
CA LYS A 189 1.59 -3.98 -27.63
C LYS A 189 0.25 -3.65 -28.31
N LYS A 190 -0.73 -4.55 -28.27
CA LYS A 190 -2.09 -4.28 -28.78
C LYS A 190 -2.79 -3.16 -28.00
N ALA A 191 -2.55 -3.09 -26.69
CA ALA A 191 -3.08 -2.04 -25.83
C ALA A 191 -2.31 -0.70 -25.90
N GLY A 192 -1.23 -0.61 -26.69
CA GLY A 192 -0.40 0.60 -26.78
C GLY A 192 0.43 0.90 -25.52
N VAL A 193 0.66 -0.11 -24.67
CA VAL A 193 1.42 0.03 -23.42
C VAL A 193 2.88 -0.33 -23.65
N SER A 194 3.77 0.65 -23.51
CA SER A 194 5.21 0.42 -23.44
C SER A 194 5.65 0.10 -22.01
N LEU A 195 6.55 -0.88 -21.88
CA LEU A 195 7.09 -1.34 -20.61
C LEU A 195 8.56 -1.67 -20.72
N LYS A 196 9.27 -1.50 -19.61
CA LYS A 196 10.68 -1.84 -19.44
C LYS A 196 10.89 -3.35 -19.27
N GLY A 197 9.92 -4.04 -18.69
CA GLY A 197 9.98 -5.49 -18.50
C GLY A 197 8.87 -6.04 -17.61
N ILE A 198 8.79 -7.36 -17.57
CA ILE A 198 7.91 -8.14 -16.71
C ILE A 198 8.79 -8.85 -15.67
N TYR A 199 8.42 -8.73 -14.40
CA TYR A 199 9.21 -9.22 -13.28
C TYR A 199 8.33 -10.06 -12.34
N VAL A 200 8.94 -11.03 -11.69
CA VAL A 200 8.33 -11.86 -10.66
C VAL A 200 8.72 -11.33 -9.28
N ILE A 201 7.75 -11.21 -8.38
CA ILE A 201 7.93 -10.79 -6.98
C ILE A 201 7.65 -11.97 -6.04
N GLU A 202 8.57 -12.26 -5.12
CA GLU A 202 8.45 -13.40 -4.19
C GLU A 202 7.47 -13.10 -3.05
N PHE A 203 6.17 -13.22 -3.32
CA PHE A 203 5.12 -13.07 -2.32
C PHE A 203 5.03 -14.28 -1.40
N SER A 204 5.27 -15.49 -1.92
CA SER A 204 5.22 -16.75 -1.16
C SER A 204 6.04 -16.72 0.13
N SER A 205 7.12 -15.93 0.16
CA SER A 205 7.96 -15.69 1.34
C SER A 205 7.22 -15.05 2.54
N LYS A 206 6.07 -14.41 2.31
CA LYS A 206 5.32 -13.64 3.31
C LYS A 206 3.80 -13.86 3.26
N GLN A 207 3.25 -14.03 2.07
CA GLN A 207 1.82 -14.04 1.77
C GLN A 207 1.50 -15.20 0.82
N THR A 208 0.26 -15.67 0.86
CA THR A 208 -0.23 -16.75 -0.01
C THR A 208 -1.19 -16.23 -1.09
N THR A 209 -1.18 -14.92 -1.33
CA THR A 209 -2.15 -14.24 -2.18
C THR A 209 -1.54 -13.93 -3.53
N ALA A 210 -2.20 -14.35 -4.60
CA ALA A 210 -1.85 -13.94 -5.95
C ALA A 210 -2.14 -12.45 -6.18
N ASN A 211 -1.22 -11.76 -6.87
CA ASN A 211 -1.37 -10.37 -7.26
C ASN A 211 -0.57 -10.05 -8.53
N ALA A 212 -1.03 -9.05 -9.27
CA ALA A 212 -0.32 -8.46 -10.38
C ALA A 212 -0.43 -6.93 -10.29
N ALA A 213 0.63 -6.22 -10.65
CA ALA A 213 0.64 -4.77 -10.63
C ALA A 213 1.45 -4.20 -11.79
N LEU A 214 0.90 -3.16 -12.44
CA LEU A 214 1.64 -2.29 -13.34
C LEU A 214 2.13 -1.08 -12.53
N VAL A 215 3.45 -0.89 -12.45
CA VAL A 215 4.07 0.18 -11.66
C VAL A 215 5.07 0.98 -12.48
N GLY A 216 5.31 2.24 -12.09
CA GLY A 216 6.24 3.15 -12.76
C GLY A 216 5.56 4.06 -13.79
N ILE A 217 6.36 4.91 -14.44
CA ILE A 217 5.89 5.98 -15.32
C ILE A 217 6.63 5.93 -16.66
N GLY A 218 5.94 6.30 -17.75
CA GLY A 218 6.52 6.42 -19.09
C GLY A 218 7.13 5.10 -19.58
N GLY A 219 8.32 5.17 -20.21
CA GLY A 219 9.07 3.98 -20.64
C GLY A 219 9.69 3.16 -19.49
N GLY A 220 9.57 3.62 -18.24
CA GLY A 220 10.04 2.93 -17.04
C GLY A 220 9.02 1.98 -16.41
N LYS A 221 7.81 1.86 -16.98
CA LYS A 221 6.74 0.99 -16.47
C LYS A 221 7.20 -0.48 -16.40
N ARG A 222 6.80 -1.19 -15.36
CA ARG A 222 7.10 -2.61 -15.15
C ARG A 222 5.84 -3.34 -14.72
N ILE A 223 5.65 -4.55 -15.23
CA ILE A 223 4.65 -5.47 -14.68
C ILE A 223 5.33 -6.30 -13.61
N LEU A 224 4.69 -6.41 -12.45
CA LEU A 224 5.09 -7.28 -11.36
C LEU A 224 4.04 -8.36 -11.18
N LEU A 225 4.44 -9.62 -11.29
CA LEU A 225 3.62 -10.80 -11.08
C LEU A 225 4.09 -11.49 -9.80
N SER A 226 3.20 -11.78 -8.86
CA SER A 226 3.58 -12.60 -7.71
C SER A 226 3.93 -14.02 -8.13
N ASP A 227 4.93 -14.64 -7.52
CA ASP A 227 5.21 -16.08 -7.65
C ASP A 227 3.96 -16.94 -7.39
N THR A 228 3.19 -16.64 -6.34
CA THR A 228 1.92 -17.34 -6.04
C THR A 228 0.87 -17.22 -7.14
N LEU A 229 0.94 -16.19 -8.01
CA LEU A 229 0.04 -16.10 -9.18
C LEU A 229 0.49 -17.06 -10.29
N LEU A 230 1.81 -17.18 -10.50
CA LEU A 230 2.39 -18.09 -11.49
C LEU A 230 2.24 -19.55 -11.07
N ASP A 231 2.32 -19.84 -9.77
CA ASP A 231 2.30 -21.20 -9.25
C ASP A 231 0.87 -21.78 -9.14
N ASP A 232 -0.13 -20.95 -8.81
CA ASP A 232 -1.48 -21.42 -8.45
C ASP A 232 -2.53 -21.26 -9.57
N TYR A 233 -2.24 -20.55 -10.66
CA TYR A 233 -3.23 -20.19 -11.69
C TYR A 233 -2.79 -20.59 -13.10
N SER A 234 -3.76 -20.84 -13.99
CA SER A 234 -3.47 -21.18 -15.38
C SER A 234 -2.98 -19.96 -16.17
N VAL A 235 -2.29 -20.20 -17.27
CA VAL A 235 -1.80 -19.15 -18.17
C VAL A 235 -2.94 -18.23 -18.64
N GLU A 236 -4.11 -18.79 -18.94
CA GLU A 236 -5.31 -18.05 -19.36
C GLU A 236 -5.89 -17.19 -18.23
N GLU A 237 -5.86 -17.69 -16.99
CA GLU A 237 -6.32 -16.93 -15.81
C GLU A 237 -5.38 -15.76 -15.51
N ILE A 238 -4.08 -15.96 -15.65
CA ILE A 238 -3.07 -14.91 -15.46
C ILE A 238 -3.21 -13.86 -16.57
N GLU A 239 -3.42 -14.29 -17.81
CA GLU A 239 -3.66 -13.39 -18.94
C GLU A 239 -4.91 -12.52 -18.74
N ALA A 240 -5.98 -13.07 -18.17
CA ALA A 240 -7.20 -12.32 -17.89
C ALA A 240 -7.02 -11.22 -16.82
N VAL A 241 -5.96 -11.30 -16.00
CA VAL A 241 -5.64 -10.30 -14.98
C VAL A 241 -4.83 -9.12 -15.57
N ILE A 242 -4.14 -9.32 -16.70
CA ILE A 242 -3.21 -8.36 -17.31
C ILE A 242 -3.89 -7.52 -18.39
#